data_AF-A0A2C1Z3M3-F1
#
_entry.id   AF-A0A2C1Z3M3-F1
#
_cell.length_a   1.000
_cell.length_b   1.000
_cell.length_c   1.000
_cell.angle_alpha   90.00
_cell.angle_beta   90.00
_cell.angle_gamma   90.00
#
_symmetry.space_group_name_H-M   'P 1'
#
loop_
_entity.id
_entity.type
_entity.pdbx_description
1 polymer ?
#
loop_
_entity_poly.entity_id
_entity_poly.type
_entity_poly.pdbx_seq_one_letter_code
_entity_poly.pdbx_strand_id
1 'polypeptide(L)'
;MIFGIAIIPIFVYVVYKLGVVLENWYEIDSTFTIIGILLVIGVGGLTVYSKVPKNIKMPGDTTKNDKKSNNDSIINYPPIEVTIDQVRKAIREYSDKLPKGVFRTILVQDDNSIDFEKLAPYLGGIPYKKFYMSKETYDLFEENEKLIPIEMDMVQKAVDQYVKDHKEYPMLNFDPLHRVNYYLLLQEHYLKKAPVTQFYITDLDGLITHIRPQNKNSSQL
;
A
#
# COMPACT_ATOMS: atom_id res chain seq x y z
N MET A 1 -19.68 -30.46 13.29
CA MET A 1 -19.16 -31.17 12.11
C MET A 1 -17.67 -30.83 11.94
N ILE A 2 -16.83 -31.24 12.90
CA ILE A 2 -15.39 -30.86 13.00
C ILE A 2 -14.46 -32.07 12.78
N PHE A 3 -15.01 -33.28 12.68
CA PHE A 3 -14.23 -34.51 12.54
C PHE A 3 -13.69 -34.77 11.12
N GLY A 4 -14.08 -34.01 10.09
CA GLY A 4 -13.67 -34.30 8.70
C GLY A 4 -12.28 -33.82 8.30
N ILE A 5 -11.76 -32.77 8.92
CA ILE A 5 -10.52 -32.10 8.46
C ILE A 5 -9.27 -32.74 9.07
N ALA A 6 -9.36 -33.34 10.26
CA ALA A 6 -8.23 -33.94 10.96
C ALA A 6 -7.89 -35.38 10.50
N ILE A 7 -8.81 -36.08 9.83
CA ILE A 7 -8.61 -37.50 9.45
C ILE A 7 -7.69 -37.63 8.23
N ILE A 8 -7.75 -36.67 7.30
CA ILE A 8 -6.99 -36.68 6.05
C ILE A 8 -5.47 -36.70 6.28
N PRO A 9 -4.86 -35.80 7.09
CA PRO A 9 -3.41 -35.83 7.31
C PRO A 9 -2.94 -37.10 8.01
N ILE A 10 -3.74 -37.67 8.91
CA ILE A 10 -3.43 -38.93 9.60
C ILE A 10 -3.45 -40.10 8.61
N PHE A 11 -4.44 -40.14 7.71
CA PHE A 11 -4.56 -41.20 6.71
C PHE A 11 -3.44 -41.13 5.66
N VAL A 12 -3.08 -39.93 5.21
CA VAL A 12 -1.94 -39.70 4.30
C VAL A 12 -0.64 -40.18 4.94
N TYR A 13 -0.42 -39.90 6.23
CA TYR A 13 0.77 -40.34 6.95
C TYR A 13 0.84 -41.88 7.09
N VAL A 14 -0.30 -42.52 7.40
CA VAL A 14 -0.37 -43.99 7.51
C VAL A 14 -0.08 -44.66 6.17
N VAL A 15 -0.66 -44.16 5.07
CA VAL A 15 -0.44 -44.70 3.71
C VAL A 15 1.01 -44.50 3.26
N TYR A 16 1.60 -43.33 3.53
CA TYR A 16 3.02 -43.07 3.25
C TYR A 16 3.92 -44.05 4.00
N LYS A 17 3.68 -44.25 5.31
CA LYS A 17 4.49 -45.14 6.14
C LYS A 17 4.36 -46.61 5.71
N LEU A 18 3.16 -47.05 5.31
CA LEU A 18 2.96 -48.38 4.75
C LEU A 18 3.66 -48.57 3.41
N GLY A 19 3.58 -47.57 2.52
CA GLY A 19 4.27 -47.59 1.23
C GLY A 19 5.77 -47.81 1.37
N VAL A 20 6.42 -47.04 2.24
CA VAL A 20 7.88 -47.15 2.50
C VAL A 20 8.26 -48.52 3.07
N VAL A 21 7.41 -49.14 3.89
CA VAL A 21 7.67 -50.48 4.46
C VAL A 21 7.51 -51.58 3.41
N LEU A 22 6.50 -51.49 2.53
CA LEU A 22 6.33 -52.43 1.42
C LEU A 22 7.45 -52.30 0.37
N GLU A 23 7.91 -51.08 0.11
CA GLU A 23 9.01 -50.76 -0.80
C GLU A 23 10.31 -51.46 -0.37
N ASN A 24 10.57 -51.47 0.95
CA ASN A 24 11.73 -52.13 1.54
C ASN A 24 11.65 -53.67 1.55
N TRP A 25 10.48 -54.26 1.28
CA TRP A 25 10.29 -55.71 1.26
C TRP A 25 10.26 -56.31 -0.16
N TYR A 26 9.88 -55.53 -1.17
CA TYR A 26 9.58 -56.04 -2.52
C TYR A 26 10.35 -55.38 -3.67
N GLU A 27 11.32 -54.49 -3.43
CA GLU A 27 12.09 -53.76 -4.47
C GLU A 27 11.19 -53.13 -5.55
N ILE A 28 10.06 -52.55 -5.13
CA ILE A 28 9.12 -51.89 -6.04
C ILE A 28 9.57 -50.44 -6.22
N ASP A 29 9.61 -49.95 -7.46
CA ASP A 29 9.99 -48.57 -7.77
C ASP A 29 9.08 -47.54 -7.07
N SER A 30 9.68 -46.46 -6.54
CA SER A 30 9.02 -45.37 -5.78
C SER A 30 7.85 -44.68 -6.50
N THR A 31 7.65 -44.96 -7.79
CA THR A 31 6.53 -44.46 -8.59
C THR A 31 5.18 -44.97 -8.10
N PHE A 32 5.10 -46.19 -7.57
CA PHE A 32 3.85 -46.76 -7.05
C PHE A 32 3.36 -46.04 -5.78
N THR A 33 4.27 -45.63 -4.91
CA THR A 33 3.97 -44.89 -3.69
C THR A 33 3.38 -43.51 -4.00
N ILE A 34 3.91 -42.83 -5.03
CA ILE A 34 3.43 -41.53 -5.52
C ILE A 34 2.04 -41.66 -6.16
N ILE A 35 1.82 -42.69 -6.99
CA ILE A 35 0.52 -42.95 -7.63
C ILE A 35 -0.55 -43.26 -6.57
N GLY A 36 -0.21 -44.02 -5.54
CA GLY A 36 -1.12 -44.33 -4.42
C GLY A 36 -1.58 -43.08 -3.68
N ILE A 37 -0.67 -42.14 -3.39
CA ILE A 37 -1.00 -40.87 -2.71
C ILE A 37 -1.93 -40.01 -3.59
N LEU A 38 -1.67 -39.93 -4.90
CA LEU A 38 -2.51 -39.15 -5.82
C LEU A 38 -3.93 -39.71 -5.95
N LEU A 39 -4.10 -41.04 -5.98
CA LEU A 39 -5.42 -41.67 -6.00
C LEU A 39 -6.22 -41.42 -4.72
N VAL A 40 -5.57 -41.46 -3.55
CA VAL A 40 -6.22 -41.17 -2.25
C VAL A 40 -6.70 -39.73 -2.17
N ILE A 41 -5.90 -38.76 -2.64
CA ILE A 41 -6.30 -37.35 -2.68
C ILE A 41 -7.43 -37.12 -3.69
N GLY A 42 -7.38 -37.77 -4.86
CA GLY A 42 -8.40 -37.67 -5.89
C GLY A 42 -9.77 -38.18 -5.45
N VAL A 43 -9.82 -39.37 -4.83
CA VAL A 43 -11.08 -39.97 -4.33
C VAL A 43 -11.59 -39.24 -3.08
N GLY A 44 -10.69 -38.81 -2.19
CA GLY A 44 -11.02 -38.01 -1.00
C GLY A 44 -11.60 -36.63 -1.34
N GLY A 45 -11.07 -35.96 -2.36
CA GLY A 45 -11.58 -34.67 -2.84
C GLY A 45 -13.00 -34.78 -3.45
N LEU A 46 -13.27 -35.86 -4.19
CA LEU A 46 -14.56 -36.06 -4.86
C LEU A 46 -15.72 -36.31 -3.89
N THR A 47 -15.46 -37.03 -2.79
CA THR A 47 -16.47 -37.32 -1.76
C THR A 47 -16.82 -36.10 -0.89
N VAL A 48 -15.86 -35.19 -0.68
CA VAL A 48 -16.13 -33.89 -0.02
C VAL A 48 -16.96 -32.98 -0.93
N TYR A 49 -16.73 -33.01 -2.25
CA TYR A 49 -17.45 -32.16 -3.20
C TYR A 49 -18.92 -32.55 -3.38
N SER A 50 -19.27 -33.85 -3.32
CA SER A 50 -20.65 -34.31 -3.58
C SER A 50 -21.62 -34.11 -2.41
N LYS A 51 -21.14 -33.79 -1.20
CA LYS A 51 -21.96 -33.48 -0.03
C LYS A 51 -21.85 -32.03 0.46
N VAL A 52 -21.54 -31.10 -0.45
CA VAL A 52 -21.67 -29.66 -0.17
C VAL A 52 -23.14 -29.26 -0.37
N PRO A 53 -23.87 -28.84 0.68
CA PRO A 53 -25.19 -28.25 0.50
C PRO A 53 -25.05 -26.98 -0.36
N LYS A 54 -26.01 -26.76 -1.27
CA LYS A 54 -26.03 -25.74 -2.34
C LYS A 54 -25.92 -24.26 -1.88
N ASN A 55 -25.61 -24.01 -0.61
CA ASN A 55 -25.60 -22.69 0.03
C ASN A 55 -24.23 -22.28 0.60
N ILE A 56 -23.12 -22.89 0.16
CA ILE A 56 -21.77 -22.49 0.61
C ILE A 56 -21.06 -21.75 -0.55
N LYS A 57 -21.00 -20.42 -0.42
CA LYS A 57 -20.24 -19.52 -1.31
C LYS A 57 -18.74 -19.67 -1.04
N MET A 58 -17.94 -19.90 -2.09
CA MET A 58 -16.46 -19.83 -2.08
C MET A 58 -15.99 -18.36 -1.89
N PRO A 59 -14.85 -18.12 -1.24
CA PRO A 59 -14.31 -16.78 -1.06
C PRO A 59 -13.53 -16.35 -2.31
N GLY A 60 -13.91 -15.21 -2.89
CA GLY A 60 -13.16 -14.56 -3.96
C GLY A 60 -13.88 -14.53 -5.31
N ASP A 61 -15.07 -13.92 -5.37
CA ASP A 61 -15.36 -12.99 -6.47
C ASP A 61 -16.50 -12.02 -6.09
N THR A 62 -16.17 -10.74 -6.23
CA THR A 62 -16.94 -9.49 -6.34
C THR A 62 -18.39 -9.36 -5.80
N THR A 63 -18.54 -8.43 -4.84
CA THR A 63 -19.71 -7.57 -4.53
C THR A 63 -21.05 -8.22 -4.14
N LYS A 64 -21.42 -8.09 -2.86
CA LYS A 64 -22.49 -7.18 -2.38
C LYS A 64 -22.74 -7.41 -0.89
N ASN A 65 -22.77 -6.28 -0.18
CA ASN A 65 -23.52 -5.97 1.04
C ASN A 65 -23.55 -7.03 2.14
N ASP A 66 -22.78 -6.74 3.20
CA ASP A 66 -23.35 -6.56 4.54
C ASP A 66 -22.40 -5.69 5.38
N LYS A 67 -22.27 -4.40 4.98
CA LYS A 67 -21.90 -3.38 5.97
C LYS A 67 -23.15 -3.17 6.81
N LYS A 68 -23.07 -3.62 8.06
CA LYS A 68 -23.90 -3.12 9.16
C LYS A 68 -23.82 -1.60 9.10
N SER A 69 -24.84 -1.01 8.49
CA SER A 69 -25.05 0.41 8.37
C SER A 69 -25.22 0.92 9.79
N ASN A 70 -24.11 1.36 10.41
CA ASN A 70 -24.24 2.44 11.36
C ASN A 70 -24.98 3.53 10.61
N ASN A 71 -26.10 3.93 11.19
CA ASN A 71 -27.01 4.93 10.68
C ASN A 71 -26.32 6.31 10.78
N ASP A 72 -25.21 6.48 10.07
CA ASP A 72 -24.72 7.81 9.72
C ASP A 72 -25.68 8.27 8.64
N SER A 73 -26.65 9.09 9.05
CA SER A 73 -27.38 9.97 8.15
C SER A 73 -26.42 10.43 7.07
N ILE A 74 -26.75 10.24 5.79
CA ILE A 74 -25.96 10.78 4.67
C ILE A 74 -25.93 12.29 4.89
N ILE A 75 -24.90 12.79 5.57
CA ILE A 75 -24.70 14.21 5.79
C ILE A 75 -24.35 14.73 4.40
N ASN A 76 -25.35 15.25 3.72
CA ASN A 76 -25.18 15.81 2.40
C ASN A 76 -24.53 17.18 2.58
N TYR A 77 -23.20 17.18 2.54
CA TYR A 77 -22.42 18.40 2.63
C TYR A 77 -22.61 19.22 1.34
N PRO A 78 -22.95 20.51 1.44
CA PRO A 78 -23.05 21.35 0.25
C PRO A 78 -21.67 21.43 -0.41
N PRO A 79 -21.63 21.51 -1.74
CA PRO A 79 -20.37 21.74 -2.40
C PRO A 79 -19.95 23.21 -2.18
N ILE A 80 -18.66 23.44 -1.90
CA ILE A 80 -18.13 24.73 -1.50
C ILE A 80 -16.86 25.08 -2.28
N GLU A 81 -16.57 26.38 -2.39
CA GLU A 81 -15.27 26.83 -2.86
C GLU A 81 -14.32 27.02 -1.67
N VAL A 82 -13.13 26.44 -1.76
CA VAL A 82 -12.08 26.57 -0.76
C VAL A 82 -10.74 26.84 -1.41
N THR A 83 -9.86 27.47 -0.66
CA THR A 83 -8.45 27.71 -0.98
C THR A 83 -7.57 26.60 -0.40
N ILE A 84 -6.37 26.42 -0.96
CA ILE A 84 -5.38 25.47 -0.45
C ILE A 84 -5.02 25.73 1.03
N ASP A 85 -5.05 26.99 1.48
CA ASP A 85 -4.78 27.37 2.86
C ASP A 85 -5.89 26.90 3.82
N GLN A 86 -7.16 26.99 3.39
CA GLN A 86 -8.29 26.45 4.16
C GLN A 86 -8.22 24.93 4.23
N VAL A 87 -7.87 24.25 3.13
CA VAL A 87 -7.64 22.80 3.13
C VAL A 87 -6.52 22.44 4.10
N ARG A 88 -5.40 23.17 4.08
CA ARG A 88 -4.28 22.98 5.02
C ARG A 88 -4.72 23.13 6.47
N LYS A 89 -5.54 24.13 6.76
CA LYS A 89 -6.10 24.34 8.10
C LYS A 89 -7.00 23.18 8.53
N ALA A 90 -7.91 22.74 7.67
CA ALA A 90 -8.81 21.61 7.96
C ALA A 90 -8.04 20.31 8.20
N ILE A 91 -6.99 20.03 7.44
CA ILE A 91 -6.14 18.85 7.63
C ILE A 91 -5.41 18.92 8.97
N ARG A 92 -4.90 20.09 9.37
CA ARG A 92 -4.28 20.28 10.69
C ARG A 92 -5.27 20.02 11.82
N GLU A 93 -6.45 20.63 11.76
CA GLU A 93 -7.50 20.43 12.77
C GLU A 93 -7.98 18.97 12.84
N TYR A 94 -8.06 18.28 11.71
CA TYR A 94 -8.34 16.85 11.65
C TYR A 94 -7.22 16.04 12.30
N SER A 95 -5.96 16.36 11.97
CA SER A 95 -4.78 15.66 12.47
C SER A 95 -4.64 15.78 13.99
N ASP A 96 -4.97 16.94 14.57
CA ASP A 96 -4.91 17.19 16.01
C ASP A 96 -5.91 16.33 16.81
N LYS A 97 -6.98 15.87 16.15
CA LYS A 97 -8.01 15.01 16.74
C LYS A 97 -7.77 13.52 16.49
N LEU A 98 -6.72 13.15 15.75
CA LEU A 98 -6.42 11.76 15.49
C LEU A 98 -5.95 11.04 16.76
N PRO A 99 -6.38 9.78 16.98
CA PRO A 99 -5.83 8.96 18.04
C PRO A 99 -4.31 8.82 17.90
N LYS A 100 -3.62 8.67 19.04
CA LYS A 100 -2.17 8.44 19.05
C LYS A 100 -1.82 7.22 18.18
N GLY A 101 -0.84 7.40 17.28
CA GLY A 101 -0.39 6.35 16.36
C GLY A 101 -1.15 6.30 15.02
N VAL A 102 -2.16 7.15 14.81
CA VAL A 102 -2.83 7.28 13.51
C VAL A 102 -2.21 8.43 12.73
N PHE A 103 -1.71 8.14 11.53
CA PHE A 103 -1.08 9.13 10.65
C PHE A 103 -2.10 9.84 9.77
N ARG A 104 -1.84 11.11 9.45
CA ARG A 104 -2.69 11.91 8.55
C ARG A 104 -2.74 11.39 7.10
N THR A 105 -1.90 10.42 6.75
CA THR A 105 -1.95 9.72 5.45
C THR A 105 -3.28 9.02 5.20
N ILE A 106 -4.09 8.76 6.23
CA ILE A 106 -5.45 8.21 6.07
C ILE A 106 -6.42 9.13 5.31
N LEU A 107 -6.06 10.41 5.16
CA LEU A 107 -6.79 11.38 4.34
C LEU A 107 -6.44 11.27 2.85
N VAL A 108 -5.39 10.54 2.49
CA VAL A 108 -4.84 10.52 1.14
C VAL A 108 -5.14 9.18 0.48
N GLN A 109 -5.81 9.23 -0.66
CA GLN A 109 -6.09 8.07 -1.49
C GLN A 109 -4.83 7.59 -2.24
N ASP A 110 -4.92 6.47 -2.93
CA ASP A 110 -3.77 5.89 -3.64
C ASP A 110 -3.31 6.71 -4.86
N ASP A 111 -4.17 7.56 -5.40
CA ASP A 111 -3.84 8.52 -6.46
C ASP A 111 -3.42 9.89 -5.92
N ASN A 112 -3.04 9.96 -4.64
CA ASN A 112 -2.73 11.18 -3.89
C ASN A 112 -3.88 12.18 -3.71
N SER A 113 -5.10 11.85 -4.15
CA SER A 113 -6.26 12.73 -3.91
C SER A 113 -6.67 12.74 -2.44
N ILE A 114 -7.19 13.87 -1.99
CA ILE A 114 -7.64 14.03 -0.60
C ILE A 114 -9.09 13.56 -0.45
N ASP A 115 -9.33 12.74 0.58
CA ASP A 115 -10.64 12.28 1.00
C ASP A 115 -11.36 13.39 1.78
N PHE A 116 -12.13 14.19 1.05
CA PHE A 116 -12.89 15.31 1.61
C PHE A 116 -14.11 14.89 2.44
N GLU A 117 -14.56 13.64 2.37
CA GLU A 117 -15.66 13.18 3.24
C GLU A 117 -15.25 13.26 4.72
N LYS A 118 -13.99 12.96 5.02
CA LYS A 118 -13.40 13.06 6.36
C LYS A 118 -13.15 14.50 6.81
N LEU A 119 -12.92 15.41 5.86
CA LEU A 119 -12.63 16.82 6.13
C LEU A 119 -13.88 17.72 6.10
N ALA A 120 -14.99 17.24 5.55
CA ALA A 120 -16.22 18.00 5.43
C ALA A 120 -16.75 18.60 6.75
N PRO A 121 -16.63 17.94 7.93
CA PRO A 121 -16.99 18.58 9.21
C PRO A 121 -16.17 19.82 9.57
N TYR A 122 -14.95 19.95 9.03
CA TYR A 122 -14.02 21.04 9.32
C TYR A 122 -14.10 22.16 8.28
N LEU A 123 -14.45 21.81 7.04
CA LEU A 123 -14.62 22.76 5.94
C LEU A 123 -16.06 23.30 5.84
N GLY A 124 -17.04 22.61 6.45
CA GLY A 124 -18.46 22.94 6.33
C GLY A 124 -19.09 22.51 4.99
N GLY A 125 -18.36 21.74 4.18
CA GLY A 125 -18.76 21.37 2.83
C GLY A 125 -17.70 20.50 2.13
N ILE A 126 -18.02 20.03 0.93
CA ILE A 126 -17.07 19.31 0.05
C ILE A 126 -16.57 20.26 -1.04
N PRO A 127 -15.26 20.42 -1.25
CA PRO A 127 -14.73 21.28 -2.31
C PRO A 127 -15.18 20.89 -3.72
N TYR A 128 -15.50 21.87 -4.58
CA TYR A 128 -15.67 21.65 -6.02
C TYR A 128 -14.35 21.29 -6.71
N LYS A 129 -13.25 21.89 -6.22
CA LYS A 129 -11.90 21.68 -6.74
C LYS A 129 -11.27 20.49 -6.04
N LYS A 130 -10.54 19.69 -6.79
CA LYS A 130 -9.73 18.60 -6.24
C LYS A 130 -8.40 19.16 -5.74
N PHE A 131 -7.92 18.54 -4.68
CA PHE A 131 -6.61 18.81 -4.10
C PHE A 131 -5.91 17.48 -3.87
N TYR A 132 -4.58 17.52 -3.91
CA TYR A 132 -3.74 16.36 -3.76
C TYR A 132 -2.76 16.58 -2.61
N MET A 133 -2.35 15.49 -1.96
CA MET A 133 -1.37 15.51 -0.90
C MET A 133 -0.37 14.38 -1.08
N SER A 134 0.91 14.67 -0.85
CA SER A 134 1.94 13.63 -0.75
C SER A 134 1.75 12.80 0.53
N LYS A 135 1.88 11.48 0.44
CA LYS A 135 1.85 10.61 1.63
C LYS A 135 3.17 10.67 2.41
N GLU A 136 4.26 11.01 1.73
CA GLU A 136 5.61 11.02 2.32
C GLU A 136 5.99 12.39 2.91
N THR A 137 5.75 13.50 2.19
CA THR A 137 6.12 14.86 2.65
C THR A 137 4.95 15.65 3.22
N TYR A 138 3.71 15.23 2.93
CA TYR A 138 2.48 15.93 3.32
C TYR A 138 2.27 17.31 2.70
N ASP A 139 3.02 17.65 1.65
CA ASP A 139 2.75 18.87 0.89
C ASP A 139 1.44 18.75 0.12
N LEU A 140 0.78 19.90 -0.05
CA LEU A 140 -0.52 20.03 -0.70
C LEU A 140 -0.37 20.66 -2.07
N PHE A 141 -1.19 20.20 -3.01
CA PHE A 141 -1.16 20.60 -4.41
C PHE A 141 -2.57 20.80 -4.96
N GLU A 142 -2.69 21.70 -5.94
CA GLU A 142 -3.92 21.90 -6.70
C GLU A 142 -4.00 20.95 -7.90
N GLU A 143 -5.13 20.94 -8.62
CA GLU A 143 -5.38 20.03 -9.74
C GLU A 143 -4.38 20.18 -10.90
N ASN A 144 -3.92 21.40 -11.17
CA ASN A 144 -2.89 21.69 -12.18
C ASN A 144 -1.53 21.04 -11.85
N GLU A 145 -1.28 20.72 -10.59
CA GLU A 145 -0.02 20.18 -10.07
C GLU A 145 -0.14 18.70 -9.66
N LYS A 146 -1.24 18.03 -10.03
CA LYS A 146 -1.53 16.62 -9.68
C LYS A 146 -0.37 15.64 -9.86
N LEU A 147 0.49 15.86 -10.86
CA LEU A 147 1.62 14.97 -11.15
C LEU A 147 2.71 15.04 -10.06
N ILE A 148 2.90 16.21 -9.46
CA ILE A 148 3.98 16.46 -8.48
C ILE A 148 3.89 15.52 -7.27
N PRO A 149 2.78 15.37 -6.54
CA PRO A 149 2.73 14.50 -5.36
C PRO A 149 2.98 13.02 -5.70
N ILE A 150 2.54 12.57 -6.88
CA ILE A 150 2.77 11.19 -7.34
C ILE A 150 4.28 10.95 -7.55
N GLU A 151 4.93 11.87 -8.27
CA GLU A 151 6.37 11.81 -8.51
C GLU A 151 7.16 11.99 -7.22
N MET A 152 6.69 12.84 -6.32
CA MET A 152 7.35 13.15 -5.06
C MET A 152 7.33 11.95 -4.11
N ASP A 153 6.20 11.26 -3.95
CA ASP A 153 6.13 10.03 -3.15
C ASP A 153 7.03 8.91 -3.71
N MET A 154 7.11 8.81 -5.04
CA MET A 154 7.99 7.85 -5.71
C MET A 154 9.47 8.17 -5.45
N VAL A 155 9.85 9.43 -5.60
CA VAL A 155 11.25 9.88 -5.42
C VAL A 155 11.65 9.84 -3.95
N GLN A 156 10.78 10.24 -3.03
CA GLN A 156 11.08 10.19 -1.59
C GLN A 156 11.39 8.76 -1.15
N LYS A 157 10.57 7.78 -1.55
CA LYS A 157 10.83 6.35 -1.27
C LYS A 157 12.16 5.87 -1.83
N ALA A 158 12.51 6.31 -3.04
CA ALA A 158 13.78 5.97 -3.66
C ALA A 158 14.96 6.59 -2.91
N VAL A 159 14.83 7.85 -2.48
CA VAL A 159 15.82 8.56 -1.66
C VAL A 159 15.99 7.87 -0.31
N ASP A 160 14.89 7.58 0.40
CA ASP A 160 14.92 6.93 1.71
C ASP A 160 15.60 5.56 1.63
N GLN A 161 15.28 4.79 0.60
CA GLN A 161 15.88 3.49 0.38
C GLN A 161 17.37 3.59 0.01
N TYR A 162 17.75 4.55 -0.84
CA TYR A 162 19.15 4.83 -1.15
C TYR A 162 19.96 5.20 0.10
N VAL A 163 19.44 6.14 0.91
CA VAL A 163 20.06 6.60 2.16
C VAL A 163 20.17 5.46 3.17
N LYS A 164 19.15 4.59 3.25
CA LYS A 164 19.19 3.41 4.11
C LYS A 164 20.36 2.50 3.78
N ASP A 165 20.63 2.29 2.49
CA ASP A 165 21.64 1.37 1.98
C ASP A 165 23.05 1.99 1.99
N HIS A 166 23.19 3.25 1.60
CA HIS A 166 24.48 3.92 1.37
C HIS A 166 24.89 4.89 2.50
N LYS A 167 23.96 5.28 3.38
CA LYS A 167 24.16 6.30 4.42
C LYS A 167 24.52 7.69 3.90
N GLU A 168 24.27 7.94 2.62
CA GLU A 168 24.48 9.23 1.97
C GLU A 168 23.26 9.60 1.12
N TYR A 169 23.10 10.90 0.84
CA TYR A 169 21.99 11.39 0.04
C TYR A 169 22.33 11.34 -1.46
N PRO A 170 21.38 10.91 -2.33
CA PRO A 170 21.61 10.80 -3.76
C PRO A 170 21.56 12.19 -4.42
N MET A 171 22.60 12.99 -4.22
CA MET A 171 22.72 14.37 -4.70
C MET A 171 23.68 14.49 -5.88
N LEU A 172 23.53 15.54 -6.67
CA LEU A 172 24.56 15.93 -7.63
C LEU A 172 25.78 16.49 -6.89
N ASN A 173 26.97 15.96 -7.17
CA ASN A 173 28.21 16.43 -6.58
C ASN A 173 28.41 17.92 -6.84
N PHE A 174 28.79 18.66 -5.78
CA PHE A 174 29.04 20.10 -5.82
C PHE A 174 27.84 20.97 -6.23
N ASP A 175 26.61 20.47 -6.13
CA ASP A 175 25.42 21.25 -6.41
C ASP A 175 24.91 22.00 -5.16
N PRO A 176 25.00 23.35 -5.11
CA PRO A 176 24.59 24.12 -3.94
C PRO A 176 23.06 24.06 -3.70
N LEU A 177 22.30 23.66 -4.72
CA LEU A 177 20.85 23.52 -4.63
C LEU A 177 20.41 22.15 -4.08
N HIS A 178 21.34 21.22 -3.84
CA HIS A 178 21.04 19.87 -3.36
C HIS A 178 20.01 19.14 -4.25
N ARG A 179 20.13 19.24 -5.58
CA ARG A 179 19.25 18.50 -6.51
C ARG A 179 19.41 17.00 -6.32
N VAL A 180 18.27 16.30 -6.34
CA VAL A 180 18.23 14.83 -6.38
C VAL A 180 18.84 14.35 -7.71
N ASN A 181 19.79 13.42 -7.61
CA ASN A 181 20.45 12.79 -8.75
C ASN A 181 19.62 11.60 -9.26
N TYR A 182 18.72 11.86 -10.21
CA TYR A 182 17.87 10.81 -10.79
C TYR A 182 18.64 9.77 -11.59
N TYR A 183 19.77 10.14 -12.19
CA TYR A 183 20.57 9.19 -12.96
C TYR A 183 21.12 8.09 -12.05
N LEU A 184 21.64 8.49 -10.89
CA LEU A 184 22.11 7.56 -9.85
C LEU A 184 20.98 6.64 -9.37
N LEU A 185 19.81 7.20 -9.04
CA LEU A 185 18.66 6.43 -8.58
C LEU A 185 18.11 5.46 -9.64
N LEU A 186 18.23 5.79 -10.92
CA LEU A 186 17.85 4.91 -12.02
C LEU A 186 18.86 3.79 -12.24
N GLN A 187 20.16 4.11 -12.21
CA GLN A 187 21.24 3.16 -12.41
C GLN A 187 21.26 2.10 -11.31
N GLU A 188 21.05 2.52 -10.06
CA GLU A 188 20.98 1.64 -8.88
C GLU A 188 19.58 1.03 -8.67
N HIS A 189 18.67 1.20 -9.63
CA HIS A 189 17.31 0.62 -9.65
C HIS A 189 16.37 1.02 -8.50
N TYR A 190 16.65 2.11 -7.78
CA TYR A 190 15.72 2.69 -6.80
C TYR A 190 14.53 3.40 -7.48
N LEU A 191 14.74 3.95 -8.67
CA LEU A 191 13.70 4.49 -9.54
C LEU A 191 13.51 3.61 -10.79
N LYS A 192 12.26 3.49 -11.24
CA LYS A 192 11.93 2.82 -12.51
C LYS A 192 11.91 3.79 -13.70
N LYS A 193 11.60 5.06 -13.42
CA LYS A 193 11.52 6.15 -14.41
C LYS A 193 11.95 7.45 -13.76
N ALA A 194 12.58 8.34 -14.54
CA ALA A 194 12.84 9.69 -14.07
C ALA A 194 11.52 10.46 -13.96
N PRO A 195 11.31 11.22 -12.88
CA PRO A 195 10.21 12.17 -12.80
C PRO A 195 10.45 13.33 -13.79
N VAL A 196 9.37 13.98 -14.21
CA VAL A 196 9.45 15.23 -14.99
C VAL A 196 9.83 16.39 -14.06
N THR A 197 9.36 16.36 -12.82
CA THR A 197 9.62 17.38 -11.81
C THR A 197 11.03 17.25 -11.26
N GLN A 198 11.75 18.37 -11.12
CA GLN A 198 13.02 18.41 -10.39
C GLN A 198 12.77 18.61 -8.89
N PHE A 199 13.30 17.70 -8.09
CA PHE A 199 13.25 17.74 -6.63
C PHE A 199 14.62 18.08 -6.05
N TYR A 200 14.58 18.64 -4.85
CA TYR A 200 15.73 19.10 -4.08
C TYR A 200 15.65 18.48 -2.69
N ILE A 201 16.78 18.02 -2.17
CA ILE A 201 16.86 17.48 -0.81
C ILE A 201 16.92 18.66 0.16
N THR A 202 16.10 18.60 1.20
CA THR A 202 16.03 19.60 2.26
C THR A 202 16.88 19.18 3.46
N ASP A 203 17.22 20.16 4.31
CA ASP A 203 17.89 19.92 5.58
C ASP A 203 17.00 19.18 6.61
N LEU A 204 15.70 18.99 6.30
CA LEU A 204 14.71 18.36 7.18
C LEU A 204 14.71 16.85 6.99
N ASP A 205 15.70 16.18 7.58
CA ASP A 205 15.78 14.71 7.66
C ASP A 205 15.71 14.00 6.30
N GLY A 206 16.26 14.63 5.25
CA GLY A 206 16.27 14.05 3.91
C GLY A 206 14.97 14.15 3.12
N LEU A 207 13.98 14.90 3.61
CA LEU A 207 12.77 15.18 2.85
C LEU A 207 13.09 15.95 1.58
N ILE A 208 12.39 15.62 0.49
CA ILE A 208 12.53 16.31 -0.79
C ILE A 208 11.46 17.39 -0.95
N THR A 209 11.76 18.39 -1.77
CA THR A 209 10.82 19.44 -2.16
C THR A 209 10.93 19.75 -3.65
N HIS A 210 9.83 20.17 -4.27
CA HIS A 210 9.80 20.70 -5.63
C HIS A 210 10.15 22.19 -5.69
N ILE A 211 10.19 22.88 -4.54
CA ILE A 211 10.50 24.29 -4.44
C ILE A 211 12.02 24.46 -4.53
N ARG A 212 12.49 25.21 -5.52
CA ARG A 212 13.92 25.52 -5.62
C ARG A 212 14.38 26.26 -4.35
N PRO A 213 15.42 25.76 -3.65
CA PRO A 213 16.00 26.47 -2.52
C PRO A 213 16.45 27.86 -2.95
N GLN A 214 16.03 28.89 -2.22
CA GLN A 214 16.61 30.22 -2.37
C GLN A 214 17.91 30.23 -1.56
N ASN A 215 19.01 30.71 -2.15
CA ASN A 215 20.31 30.77 -1.49
C ASN A 215 20.17 31.43 -0.09
N LYS A 216 20.64 30.76 0.96
CA LYS A 216 20.74 31.26 2.35
C LYS A 216 21.77 32.40 2.51
N ASN A 217 21.72 33.43 1.65
CA ASN A 217 22.53 34.66 1.78
C ASN A 217 21.68 35.91 2.10
N SER A 218 20.42 35.76 2.48
CA SER A 218 19.52 36.88 2.83
C SER A 218 18.99 36.82 4.27
N SER A 219 19.75 36.19 5.18
CA SER A 219 19.50 36.25 6.63
C SER A 219 20.60 37.02 7.36
N GLN A 220 20.97 38.19 6.85
CA GLN A 220 21.55 39.29 7.62
C GLN A 220 21.14 40.60 6.93
N LEU A 221 20.07 41.23 7.43
CA LEU A 221 19.86 42.69 7.53
C LEU A 221 18.60 42.93 8.36
#